data_AF-B2IIE5-F1
#
_entry.id   AF-B2IIE5-F1
#
_cell.length_a   1.000
_cell.length_b   1.000
_cell.length_c   1.000
_cell.angle_alpha   90.00
_cell.angle_beta   90.00
_cell.angle_gamma   90.00
#
_symmetry.space_group_name_H-M   'P 1'
#
loop_
_entity.id
_entity.type
_entity.pdbx_description
1 polymer ?
#
loop_
_entity_poly.entity_id
_entity_poly.type
_entity_poly.pdbx_seq_one_letter_code
_entity_poly.pdbx_strand_id
1 'polypeptide(L)'
;MDDLIFGKRNKRGDWAPHQPIETSPLFVFPPRLMAILKWLPHYFFPWNTIFAASAVAYWVWIIPPMETMQTISIGWVGWLYAVNAICTFCFYGAFELYLYVLKCQENRFKYNGKFPAEQKSKAFWFESQNIDNMMRTFLSGVTIWTAIEVLMLWVYANGYAPWLTFKDHPWTLAIVALMVPIIHEFHFFCIHRLIHTPFLYEWVHSVHHNSVNPSPWSSLSMHPVEHLLYFGTVFYHLILPSNPILMLYQLHYAAFGAIPGHVGFDKVEISGDGLVDSHAYAHYLHHKYFEVNYGDALIPLDKWFGTWHDGSPEGEARMQQRYRERKEKLAIRKARMEVRGAAE
;
A
#
# COMPACT_ATOMS: atom_id res chain seq x y z
N MET A 1 23.45 16.56 0.89
CA MET A 1 23.75 15.21 1.40
C MET A 1 24.25 14.34 0.25
N ASP A 2 25.19 13.43 0.49
CA ASP A 2 25.62 12.44 -0.51
C ASP A 2 24.85 11.13 -0.30
N ASP A 3 23.96 10.79 -1.24
CA ASP A 3 23.11 9.60 -1.16
C ASP A 3 23.85 8.31 -1.57
N LEU A 4 25.04 8.43 -2.17
CA LEU A 4 25.87 7.29 -2.56
C LEU A 4 26.54 6.61 -1.37
N ILE A 5 26.50 7.22 -0.19
CA ILE A 5 26.91 6.59 1.06
C ILE A 5 25.93 5.45 1.43
N PHE A 6 24.67 5.56 1.01
CA PHE A 6 23.59 4.62 1.37
C PHE A 6 23.26 3.62 0.26
N GLY A 7 23.68 3.91 -0.98
CA GLY A 7 23.32 3.10 -2.14
C GLY A 7 24.15 3.42 -3.37
N LYS A 8 23.75 2.83 -4.49
CA LYS A 8 24.45 2.96 -5.77
C LYS A 8 23.49 3.33 -6.88
N ARG A 9 24.03 3.99 -7.91
CA ARG A 9 23.31 4.26 -9.15
C ARG A 9 23.78 3.40 -10.31
N ASN A 10 22.84 3.00 -11.16
CA ASN A 10 23.17 2.37 -12.43
C ASN A 10 23.43 3.43 -13.52
N LYS A 11 23.77 2.99 -14.74
CA LYS A 11 24.03 3.88 -15.89
C LYS A 11 22.80 4.70 -16.34
N ARG A 12 21.59 4.31 -15.94
CA ARG A 12 20.32 5.02 -16.23
C ARG A 12 19.98 6.06 -15.15
N GLY A 13 20.78 6.14 -14.09
CA GLY A 13 20.52 7.00 -12.93
C GLY A 13 19.62 6.38 -11.87
N ASP A 14 19.15 5.14 -12.06
CA ASP A 14 18.31 4.45 -11.08
C ASP A 14 19.12 4.15 -9.82
N TRP A 15 18.54 4.42 -8.66
CA TRP A 15 19.16 4.22 -7.36
C TRP A 15 18.71 2.89 -6.72
N ALA A 16 19.62 2.23 -6.01
CA ALA A 16 19.34 1.06 -5.20
C ALA A 16 20.13 1.12 -3.88
N PRO A 17 19.51 0.75 -2.74
CA PRO A 17 20.18 0.74 -1.45
C PRO A 17 21.29 -0.32 -1.41
N HIS A 18 22.29 -0.10 -0.57
CA HIS A 18 23.31 -1.12 -0.28
C HIS A 18 22.76 -2.26 0.57
N GLN A 19 21.87 -1.93 1.51
CA GLN A 19 21.25 -2.90 2.40
C GLN A 19 20.10 -3.61 1.67
N PRO A 20 20.07 -4.95 1.67
CA PRO A 20 18.92 -5.69 1.20
C PRO A 20 17.70 -5.40 2.05
N ILE A 21 16.52 -5.59 1.47
CA ILE A 21 15.26 -5.50 2.21
C ILE A 21 15.23 -6.59 3.28
N GLU A 22 14.84 -6.23 4.49
CA GLU A 22 14.64 -7.16 5.61
C GLU A 22 13.15 -7.35 5.91
N THR A 23 12.82 -8.53 6.43
CA THR A 23 11.47 -8.80 6.97
C THR A 23 11.48 -8.58 8.48
N SER A 24 10.31 -8.31 9.07
CA SER A 24 10.18 -8.19 10.52
C SER A 24 10.84 -9.36 11.28
N PRO A 25 11.53 -9.13 12.41
CA PRO A 25 12.10 -10.18 13.23
C PRO A 25 11.04 -11.03 13.96
N LEU A 26 9.76 -10.65 13.92
CA LEU A 26 8.65 -11.37 14.57
C LEU A 26 8.51 -12.82 14.10
N PHE A 27 8.91 -13.11 12.86
CA PHE A 27 8.74 -14.43 12.23
C PHE A 27 10.05 -15.22 12.09
N VAL A 28 11.12 -14.78 12.76
CA VAL A 28 12.43 -15.46 12.74
C VAL A 28 12.49 -16.51 13.85
N PHE A 29 12.82 -17.76 13.49
CA PHE A 29 13.01 -18.85 14.44
C PHE A 29 14.49 -19.31 14.48
N PRO A 30 15.10 -19.48 15.67
CA PRO A 30 14.55 -19.21 17.00
C PRO A 30 14.32 -17.70 17.24
N PRO A 31 13.34 -17.30 18.09
CA PRO A 31 13.03 -15.89 18.34
C PRO A 31 14.24 -15.13 18.88
N ARG A 32 14.53 -13.97 18.27
CA ARG A 32 15.64 -13.11 18.67
C ARG A 32 15.11 -11.90 19.44
N LEU A 33 14.94 -12.04 20.76
CA LEU A 33 14.29 -11.04 21.61
C LEU A 33 14.89 -9.62 21.44
N MET A 34 16.22 -9.50 21.40
CA MET A 34 16.87 -8.19 21.22
C MET A 34 16.59 -7.56 19.85
N ALA A 35 16.43 -8.36 18.80
CA ALA A 35 16.06 -7.86 17.48
C ALA A 35 14.60 -7.35 17.49
N ILE A 36 13.70 -8.09 18.14
CA ILE A 36 12.29 -7.68 18.31
C ILE A 36 12.20 -6.37 19.09
N LEU A 37 12.90 -6.25 20.23
CA LEU A 37 12.88 -5.04 21.05
C LEU A 37 13.43 -3.81 20.31
N LYS A 38 14.48 -3.98 19.49
CA LYS A 38 15.02 -2.90 18.65
C LYS A 38 14.10 -2.53 17.49
N TRP A 39 13.38 -3.50 16.95
CA TRP A 39 12.43 -3.29 15.86
C TRP A 39 11.12 -2.66 16.32
N LEU A 40 10.67 -2.95 17.54
CA LEU A 40 9.36 -2.56 18.05
C LEU A 40 9.05 -1.05 17.92
N PRO A 41 9.97 -0.10 18.16
CA PRO A 41 9.69 1.32 17.91
C PRO A 41 9.28 1.62 16.46
N HIS A 42 9.88 0.93 15.47
CA HIS A 42 9.55 1.08 14.05
C HIS A 42 8.16 0.52 13.71
N TYR A 43 7.65 -0.41 14.51
CA TYR A 43 6.27 -0.88 14.38
C TYR A 43 5.26 0.20 14.75
N PHE A 44 5.61 1.15 15.61
CA PHE A 44 4.70 2.22 16.00
C PHE A 44 4.97 3.52 15.24
N PHE A 45 6.23 3.92 15.11
CA PHE A 45 6.59 5.25 14.66
C PHE A 45 7.24 5.28 13.27
N PRO A 46 6.96 6.33 12.47
CA PRO A 46 5.95 7.36 12.73
C PRO A 46 4.54 6.95 12.29
N TRP A 47 4.44 6.05 11.30
CA TRP A 47 3.23 5.87 10.48
C TRP A 47 2.04 5.31 11.25
N ASN A 48 2.22 4.20 11.97
CA ASN A 48 1.12 3.52 12.65
C ASN A 48 0.49 4.43 13.72
N THR A 49 1.32 5.17 14.46
CA THR A 49 0.86 6.19 15.42
C THR A 49 0.13 7.34 14.72
N ILE A 50 0.63 7.85 13.59
CA ILE A 50 -0.05 8.91 12.83
C ILE A 50 -1.44 8.44 12.36
N PHE A 51 -1.53 7.23 11.81
CA PHE A 51 -2.80 6.70 11.30
C PHE A 51 -3.78 6.40 12.43
N ALA A 52 -3.33 5.81 13.54
CA ALA A 52 -4.16 5.60 14.73
C ALA A 52 -4.66 6.93 15.32
N ALA A 53 -3.78 7.93 15.44
CA ALA A 53 -4.14 9.27 15.90
C ALA A 53 -5.16 9.93 14.98
N SER A 54 -5.01 9.78 13.66
CA SER A 54 -5.96 10.33 12.68
C SER A 54 -7.34 9.67 12.78
N ALA A 55 -7.42 8.37 13.08
CA ALA A 55 -8.69 7.69 13.30
C ALA A 55 -9.39 8.14 14.59
N VAL A 56 -8.62 8.36 15.68
CA VAL A 56 -9.15 8.97 16.91
C VAL A 56 -9.64 10.40 16.64
N ALA A 57 -8.87 11.18 15.88
CA ALA A 57 -9.26 12.54 15.49
C ALA A 57 -10.57 12.55 14.70
N TYR A 58 -10.73 11.63 13.75
CA TYR A 58 -11.97 11.48 12.99
C TYR A 58 -13.13 11.14 13.92
N TRP A 59 -12.97 10.14 14.78
CA TRP A 59 -14.00 9.74 15.71
C TRP A 59 -14.48 10.88 16.62
N VAL A 60 -13.56 11.72 17.10
CA VAL A 60 -13.88 12.79 18.05
C VAL A 60 -14.48 14.02 17.36
N TRP A 61 -14.00 14.38 16.15
CA TRP A 61 -14.32 15.68 15.55
C TRP A 61 -15.09 15.61 14.22
N ILE A 62 -15.03 14.49 13.51
CA ILE A 62 -15.53 14.38 12.14
C ILE A 62 -16.75 13.46 12.06
N ILE A 63 -16.69 12.31 12.71
CA ILE A 63 -17.75 11.30 12.66
C ILE A 63 -19.01 11.85 13.35
N PRO A 64 -20.18 11.81 12.69
CA PRO A 64 -21.41 12.33 13.27
C PRO A 64 -21.91 11.47 14.44
N PRO A 65 -22.83 12.01 15.27
CA PRO A 65 -23.45 11.24 16.35
C PRO A 65 -24.11 9.96 15.86
N MET A 66 -24.20 8.96 16.75
CA MET A 66 -24.72 7.62 16.43
C MET A 66 -26.14 7.67 15.86
N GLU A 67 -27.00 8.54 16.39
CA GLU A 67 -28.39 8.73 15.95
C GLU A 67 -28.45 9.18 14.48
N THR A 68 -27.51 10.03 14.06
CA THR A 68 -27.40 10.48 12.65
C THR A 68 -26.99 9.33 11.74
N MET A 69 -26.06 8.48 12.19
CA MET A 69 -25.54 7.37 11.40
C MET A 69 -26.53 6.21 11.23
N GLN A 70 -27.61 6.15 12.02
CA GLN A 70 -28.63 5.11 11.89
C GLN A 70 -29.39 5.17 10.55
N THR A 71 -29.53 6.37 9.98
CA THR A 71 -30.18 6.57 8.68
C THR A 71 -29.21 7.25 7.71
N ILE A 72 -28.93 6.59 6.59
CA ILE A 72 -28.06 7.15 5.55
C ILE A 72 -28.74 8.38 4.94
N SER A 73 -28.03 9.51 4.93
CA SER A 73 -28.48 10.73 4.27
C SER A 73 -27.33 11.42 3.54
N ILE A 74 -27.66 12.12 2.46
CA ILE A 74 -26.67 12.79 1.59
C ILE A 74 -25.84 13.80 2.37
N GLY A 75 -26.40 14.42 3.43
CA GLY A 75 -25.71 15.44 4.22
C GLY A 75 -24.43 14.93 4.88
N TRP A 76 -24.53 13.88 5.70
CA TRP A 76 -23.34 13.37 6.41
C TRP A 76 -22.44 12.53 5.51
N VAL A 77 -22.98 11.86 4.49
CA VAL A 77 -22.18 11.18 3.46
C VAL A 77 -21.31 12.19 2.68
N GLY A 78 -21.91 13.31 2.27
CA GLY A 78 -21.20 14.40 1.58
C GLY A 78 -20.16 15.08 2.46
N TRP A 79 -20.45 15.23 3.76
CA TRP A 79 -19.50 15.72 4.76
C TRP A 79 -18.26 14.81 4.85
N LEU A 80 -18.44 13.51 5.05
CA LEU A 80 -17.31 12.57 5.13
C LEU A 80 -16.52 12.53 3.81
N TYR A 81 -17.19 12.55 2.66
CA TYR A 81 -16.50 12.64 1.38
C TYR A 81 -15.63 13.89 1.27
N ALA A 82 -16.16 15.06 1.65
CA ALA A 82 -15.42 16.31 1.60
C ALA A 82 -14.19 16.28 2.53
N VAL A 83 -14.35 15.76 3.75
CA VAL A 83 -13.24 15.64 4.70
C VAL A 83 -12.18 14.66 4.20
N ASN A 84 -12.57 13.47 3.73
CA ASN A 84 -11.64 12.48 3.19
C ASN A 84 -10.89 13.04 1.97
N ALA A 85 -11.60 13.75 1.09
CA ALA A 85 -10.98 14.40 -0.07
C ALA A 85 -9.97 15.48 0.36
N ILE A 86 -10.32 16.35 1.30
CA ILE A 86 -9.41 17.40 1.79
C ILE A 86 -8.19 16.78 2.47
N CYS A 87 -8.38 15.79 3.36
CA CYS A 87 -7.28 15.11 4.04
C CYS A 87 -6.37 14.37 3.06
N THR A 88 -6.94 13.66 2.08
CA THR A 88 -6.17 13.01 1.00
C THR A 88 -5.39 14.05 0.22
N PHE A 89 -6.04 15.15 -0.20
CA PHE A 89 -5.38 16.20 -0.97
C PHE A 89 -4.20 16.81 -0.21
N CYS A 90 -4.40 17.18 1.05
CA CYS A 90 -3.35 17.76 1.88
C CYS A 90 -2.21 16.77 2.14
N PHE A 91 -2.52 15.51 2.50
CA PHE A 91 -1.50 14.52 2.84
C PHE A 91 -0.70 14.10 1.61
N TYR A 92 -1.37 13.64 0.55
CA TYR A 92 -0.73 13.18 -0.69
C TYR A 92 -0.04 14.35 -1.39
N GLY A 93 -0.72 15.49 -1.43
CA GLY A 93 -0.23 16.73 -2.04
C GLY A 93 1.01 17.27 -1.33
N ALA A 94 1.19 17.06 -0.01
CA ALA A 94 2.41 17.47 0.68
C ALA A 94 3.64 16.69 0.17
N PHE A 95 3.54 15.38 0.00
CA PHE A 95 4.63 14.57 -0.57
C PHE A 95 4.86 14.90 -2.04
N GLU A 96 3.79 15.06 -2.84
CA GLU A 96 3.92 15.42 -4.25
C GLU A 96 4.57 16.81 -4.40
N LEU A 97 4.13 17.80 -3.63
CA LEU A 97 4.68 19.15 -3.66
C LEU A 97 6.16 19.14 -3.31
N TYR A 98 6.53 18.48 -2.21
CA TYR A 98 7.91 18.44 -1.73
C TYR A 98 8.84 17.68 -2.67
N LEU A 99 8.48 16.46 -3.06
CA LEU A 99 9.36 15.54 -3.79
C LEU A 99 9.30 15.70 -5.32
N TYR A 100 8.15 16.05 -5.89
CA TYR A 100 7.92 15.99 -7.34
C TYR A 100 7.76 17.35 -7.99
N VAL A 101 7.14 18.32 -7.31
CA VAL A 101 6.93 19.68 -7.85
C VAL A 101 8.11 20.59 -7.52
N LEU A 102 8.41 20.77 -6.22
CA LEU A 102 9.52 21.59 -5.75
C LEU A 102 10.87 20.86 -5.90
N LYS A 103 10.83 19.53 -5.98
CA LYS A 103 12.01 18.65 -6.07
C LYS A 103 13.07 19.01 -5.02
N CYS A 104 12.66 19.20 -3.76
CA CYS A 104 13.53 19.69 -2.69
C CYS A 104 14.81 18.83 -2.49
N GLN A 105 14.73 17.53 -2.77
CA GLN A 105 15.88 16.62 -2.74
C GLN A 105 16.40 16.17 -4.11
N GLU A 106 15.92 16.80 -5.19
CA GLU A 106 16.23 16.45 -6.58
C GLU A 106 16.11 14.93 -6.82
N ASN A 107 17.16 14.29 -7.33
CA ASN A 107 17.18 12.84 -7.56
C ASN A 107 17.72 12.04 -6.37
N ARG A 108 18.18 12.68 -5.28
CA ARG A 108 18.81 11.95 -4.17
C ARG A 108 17.85 10.93 -3.58
N PHE A 109 18.31 9.69 -3.42
CA PHE A 109 17.52 8.52 -3.01
C PHE A 109 16.41 8.08 -3.98
N LYS A 110 16.24 8.71 -5.15
CA LYS A 110 15.17 8.36 -6.10
C LYS A 110 15.47 7.05 -6.81
N TYR A 111 14.57 6.07 -6.70
CA TYR A 111 14.81 4.74 -7.26
C TYR A 111 14.87 4.71 -8.78
N ASN A 112 14.01 5.46 -9.47
CA ASN A 112 14.06 5.65 -10.91
C ASN A 112 14.77 6.98 -11.21
N GLY A 113 15.77 6.96 -12.09
CA GLY A 113 16.54 8.17 -12.40
C GLY A 113 15.74 9.30 -13.06
N LYS A 114 14.53 9.01 -13.55
CA LYS A 114 13.63 9.96 -14.19
C LYS A 114 12.41 10.24 -13.33
N PHE A 115 11.83 11.42 -13.47
CA PHE A 115 10.53 11.72 -12.87
C PHE A 115 9.38 11.29 -13.79
N PRO A 116 8.22 10.89 -13.23
CA PRO A 116 7.04 10.55 -14.03
C PRO A 116 6.62 11.64 -15.03
N ALA A 117 6.72 12.91 -14.63
CA ALA A 117 6.36 14.06 -15.47
C ALA A 117 7.25 14.21 -16.73
N GLU A 118 8.41 13.56 -16.78
CA GLU A 118 9.33 13.60 -17.93
C GLU A 118 8.92 12.61 -19.02
N GLN A 119 7.90 11.78 -18.79
CA GLN A 119 7.49 10.71 -19.69
C GLN A 119 5.98 10.80 -19.96
N LYS A 120 5.63 11.16 -21.19
CA LYS A 120 4.25 11.04 -21.68
C LYS A 120 3.96 9.60 -22.07
N SER A 121 2.77 9.12 -21.72
CA SER A 121 2.32 7.77 -22.07
C SER A 121 0.81 7.75 -22.32
N LYS A 122 0.40 7.08 -23.41
CA LYS A 122 -1.01 6.88 -23.76
C LYS A 122 -1.77 5.98 -22.77
N ALA A 123 -1.06 5.34 -21.85
CA ALA A 123 -1.67 4.56 -20.78
C ALA A 123 -2.41 5.43 -19.74
N PHE A 124 -2.08 6.73 -19.66
CA PHE A 124 -2.66 7.67 -18.71
C PHE A 124 -3.63 8.64 -19.39
N TRP A 125 -4.69 9.04 -18.67
CA TRP A 125 -5.53 10.16 -19.09
C TRP A 125 -4.68 11.42 -19.35
N PHE A 126 -4.97 12.09 -20.46
CA PHE A 126 -4.24 13.28 -20.92
C PHE A 126 -2.72 13.06 -21.10
N GLU A 127 -2.29 11.81 -21.24
CA GLU A 127 -0.90 11.37 -21.32
C GLU A 127 -0.04 11.82 -20.12
N SER A 128 -0.67 12.06 -18.96
CA SER A 128 -0.02 12.55 -17.74
C SER A 128 -0.32 11.62 -16.58
N GLN A 129 0.71 10.91 -16.10
CA GLN A 129 0.60 10.01 -14.94
C GLN A 129 0.02 10.73 -13.71
N ASN A 130 0.50 11.94 -13.40
CA ASN A 130 0.05 12.66 -12.22
C ASN A 130 -1.44 13.05 -12.33
N ILE A 131 -1.89 13.58 -13.48
CA ILE A 131 -3.30 13.97 -13.66
C ILE A 131 -4.20 12.73 -13.59
N ASP A 132 -3.88 11.67 -14.32
CA ASP A 132 -4.63 10.40 -14.29
C ASP A 132 -4.72 9.84 -12.86
N ASN A 133 -3.58 9.76 -12.17
CA ASN A 133 -3.50 9.20 -10.83
C ASN A 133 -4.27 10.02 -9.79
N MET A 134 -4.13 11.35 -9.83
CA MET A 134 -4.89 12.24 -8.95
C MET A 134 -6.39 12.12 -9.23
N MET A 135 -6.80 12.08 -10.50
CA MET A 135 -8.22 11.93 -10.84
C MET A 135 -8.79 10.59 -10.39
N ARG A 136 -8.07 9.46 -10.58
CA ARG A 136 -8.51 8.14 -10.09
C ARG A 136 -8.59 8.08 -8.57
N THR A 137 -7.63 8.70 -7.89
CA THR A 137 -7.63 8.84 -6.43
C THR A 137 -8.94 9.46 -5.96
N PHE A 138 -9.37 10.59 -6.53
CA PHE A 138 -10.59 11.28 -6.07
C PHE A 138 -11.89 10.70 -6.63
N LEU A 139 -11.96 10.40 -7.93
CA LEU A 139 -13.17 9.92 -8.60
C LEU A 139 -13.53 8.48 -8.23
N SER A 140 -12.54 7.68 -7.82
CA SER A 140 -12.76 6.28 -7.45
C SER A 140 -12.25 5.96 -6.05
N GLY A 141 -10.99 6.24 -5.73
CA GLY A 141 -10.38 5.84 -4.46
C GLY A 141 -11.11 6.42 -3.24
N VAL A 142 -11.16 7.75 -3.13
CA VAL A 142 -11.85 8.47 -2.06
C VAL A 142 -13.34 8.19 -2.06
N THR A 143 -13.98 8.11 -3.23
CA THR A 143 -15.42 7.78 -3.33
C THR A 143 -15.73 6.39 -2.74
N ILE A 144 -14.94 5.37 -3.10
CA ILE A 144 -15.13 3.99 -2.61
C ILE A 144 -14.74 3.89 -1.13
N TRP A 145 -13.66 4.53 -0.73
CA TRP A 145 -13.29 4.66 0.69
C TRP A 145 -14.46 5.23 1.50
N THR A 146 -14.98 6.41 1.14
CA THR A 146 -16.09 7.04 1.87
C THR A 146 -17.34 6.15 1.84
N ALA A 147 -17.67 5.50 0.73
CA ALA A 147 -18.83 4.62 0.66
C ALA A 147 -18.71 3.43 1.64
N ILE A 148 -17.51 2.85 1.74
CA ILE A 148 -17.23 1.76 2.69
C ILE A 148 -17.25 2.28 4.14
N GLU A 149 -16.68 3.46 4.40
CA GLU A 149 -16.71 4.12 5.71
C GLU A 149 -18.15 4.33 6.19
N VAL A 150 -18.97 4.97 5.35
CA VAL A 150 -20.40 5.21 5.57
C VAL A 150 -21.14 3.92 5.86
N LEU A 151 -20.90 2.87 5.07
CA LEU A 151 -21.53 1.56 5.27
C LEU A 151 -21.15 0.99 6.64
N MET A 152 -19.86 0.96 6.98
CA MET A 152 -19.39 0.39 8.25
C MET A 152 -19.90 1.18 9.46
N LEU A 153 -19.90 2.51 9.39
CA LEU A 153 -20.44 3.37 10.43
C LEU A 153 -21.96 3.16 10.63
N TRP A 154 -22.71 3.05 9.53
CA TRP A 154 -24.14 2.73 9.57
C TRP A 154 -24.39 1.35 10.19
N VAL A 155 -23.58 0.34 9.84
CA VAL A 155 -23.65 -1.01 10.43
C VAL A 155 -23.44 -0.95 11.94
N TYR A 156 -22.43 -0.22 12.41
CA TYR A 156 -22.19 -0.04 13.85
C TYR A 156 -23.33 0.70 14.55
N ALA A 157 -23.83 1.79 13.98
CA ALA A 157 -24.90 2.60 14.55
C ALA A 157 -26.23 1.85 14.70
N ASN A 158 -26.45 0.84 13.86
CA ASN A 158 -27.62 -0.04 13.91
C ASN A 158 -27.39 -1.34 14.73
N GLY A 159 -26.22 -1.50 15.35
CA GLY A 159 -25.94 -2.66 16.20
C GLY A 159 -25.70 -3.97 15.43
N TYR A 160 -25.35 -3.89 14.14
CA TYR A 160 -25.08 -5.07 13.30
C TYR A 160 -23.64 -5.58 13.40
N ALA A 161 -22.77 -4.90 14.15
CA ALA A 161 -21.37 -5.28 14.37
C ALA A 161 -20.96 -5.16 15.84
N PRO A 162 -19.92 -5.89 16.29
CA PRO A 162 -19.45 -5.84 17.68
C PRO A 162 -18.91 -4.45 18.06
N TRP A 163 -19.51 -3.81 19.06
CA TRP A 163 -19.06 -2.51 19.56
C TRP A 163 -18.60 -2.61 21.02
N LEU A 164 -17.34 -3.00 21.22
CA LEU A 164 -16.73 -3.06 22.55
C LEU A 164 -16.28 -1.66 23.02
N THR A 165 -16.41 -1.40 24.32
CA THR A 165 -15.92 -0.16 24.92
C THR A 165 -14.48 -0.32 25.44
N PHE A 166 -13.68 0.74 25.39
CA PHE A 166 -12.35 0.76 26.01
C PHE A 166 -12.39 0.66 27.53
N LYS A 167 -13.51 1.05 28.16
CA LYS A 167 -13.70 0.94 29.60
C LYS A 167 -13.80 -0.52 30.05
N ASP A 168 -14.59 -1.31 29.33
CA ASP A 168 -14.90 -2.68 29.72
C ASP A 168 -13.90 -3.69 29.13
N HIS A 169 -13.30 -3.37 27.97
CA HIS A 169 -12.42 -4.27 27.23
C HIS A 169 -11.09 -3.63 26.77
N PRO A 170 -10.33 -2.97 27.66
CA PRO A 170 -9.12 -2.23 27.28
C PRO A 170 -8.06 -3.12 26.61
N TRP A 171 -7.81 -4.32 27.14
CA TRP A 171 -6.79 -5.24 26.63
C TRP A 171 -7.18 -5.87 25.30
N THR A 172 -8.44 -6.25 25.13
CA THR A 172 -8.94 -6.80 23.86
C THR A 172 -8.79 -5.78 22.74
N LEU A 173 -9.21 -4.54 22.99
CA LEU A 173 -9.10 -3.48 21.98
C LEU A 173 -7.64 -3.06 21.76
N ALA A 174 -6.76 -3.11 22.77
CA ALA A 174 -5.33 -2.92 22.59
C ALA A 174 -4.72 -3.99 21.68
N ILE A 175 -5.10 -5.26 21.86
CA ILE A 175 -4.65 -6.35 20.97
C ILE A 175 -5.16 -6.13 19.55
N VAL A 176 -6.45 -5.80 19.36
CA VAL A 176 -7.00 -5.51 18.02
C VAL A 176 -6.28 -4.33 17.37
N ALA A 177 -5.97 -3.26 18.12
CA ALA A 177 -5.19 -2.13 17.62
C ALA A 177 -3.78 -2.56 17.17
N LEU A 178 -3.11 -3.41 17.94
CA LEU A 178 -1.81 -3.98 17.54
C LEU A 178 -1.91 -4.90 16.33
N MET A 179 -3.07 -5.53 16.10
CA MET A 179 -3.30 -6.42 14.97
C MET A 179 -3.66 -5.68 13.67
N VAL A 180 -4.09 -4.40 13.72
CA VAL A 180 -4.51 -3.65 12.51
C VAL A 180 -3.46 -3.68 11.38
N PRO A 181 -2.18 -3.35 11.61
CA PRO A 181 -1.15 -3.42 10.55
C PRO A 181 -0.94 -4.84 10.01
N ILE A 182 -1.03 -5.85 10.89
CA ILE A 182 -0.87 -7.27 10.53
C ILE A 182 -2.04 -7.75 9.68
N ILE A 183 -3.28 -7.38 10.05
CA ILE A 183 -4.50 -7.66 9.29
C ILE A 183 -4.41 -6.98 7.92
N HIS A 184 -3.97 -5.72 7.89
CA HIS A 184 -3.81 -4.98 6.65
C HIS A 184 -2.85 -5.68 5.69
N GLU A 185 -1.65 -6.02 6.15
CA GLU A 185 -0.65 -6.65 5.30
C GLU A 185 -1.09 -8.03 4.81
N PHE A 186 -1.68 -8.85 5.68
CA PHE A 186 -2.18 -10.16 5.27
C PHE A 186 -3.27 -10.01 4.19
N HIS A 187 -4.24 -9.13 4.43
CA HIS A 187 -5.31 -8.84 3.47
C HIS A 187 -4.75 -8.32 2.15
N PHE A 188 -3.85 -7.34 2.21
CA PHE A 188 -3.20 -6.74 1.06
C PHE A 188 -2.46 -7.80 0.25
N PHE A 189 -1.62 -8.64 0.87
CA PHE A 189 -0.92 -9.72 0.17
C PHE A 189 -1.89 -10.67 -0.55
N CYS A 190 -2.99 -11.08 0.11
CA CYS A 190 -3.97 -11.99 -0.48
C CYS A 190 -4.65 -11.38 -1.70
N ILE A 191 -5.14 -10.15 -1.59
CA ILE A 191 -5.79 -9.44 -2.69
C ILE A 191 -4.80 -9.10 -3.79
N HIS A 192 -3.63 -8.59 -3.45
CA HIS A 192 -2.60 -8.18 -4.38
C HIS A 192 -2.14 -9.37 -5.23
N ARG A 193 -1.88 -10.52 -4.61
CA ARG A 193 -1.56 -11.74 -5.36
C ARG A 193 -2.72 -12.24 -6.23
N LEU A 194 -3.97 -12.10 -5.76
CA LEU A 194 -5.16 -12.47 -6.54
C LEU A 194 -5.30 -11.60 -7.79
N ILE A 195 -5.15 -10.28 -7.67
CA ILE A 195 -5.29 -9.35 -8.80
C ILE A 195 -4.13 -9.43 -9.79
N HIS A 196 -3.03 -10.12 -9.45
CA HIS A 196 -1.96 -10.50 -10.39
C HIS A 196 -2.23 -11.79 -11.19
N THR A 197 -3.39 -12.43 -11.01
CA THR A 197 -3.81 -13.48 -11.94
C THR A 197 -4.09 -12.89 -13.32
N PRO A 198 -3.86 -13.61 -14.44
CA PRO A 198 -3.84 -13.01 -15.78
C PRO A 198 -5.07 -12.15 -16.13
N PHE A 199 -6.26 -12.64 -15.81
CA PHE A 199 -7.51 -11.93 -16.08
C PHE A 199 -7.65 -10.65 -15.24
N LEU A 200 -7.46 -10.74 -13.93
CA LEU A 200 -7.56 -9.57 -13.06
C LEU A 200 -6.42 -8.58 -13.32
N TYR A 201 -5.23 -9.06 -13.67
CA TYR A 201 -4.12 -8.18 -14.01
C TYR A 201 -4.45 -7.35 -15.23
N GLU A 202 -4.87 -7.99 -16.32
CA GLU A 202 -5.16 -7.30 -17.59
C GLU A 202 -6.23 -6.22 -17.43
N TRP A 203 -7.33 -6.53 -16.73
CA TRP A 203 -8.51 -5.65 -16.68
C TRP A 203 -8.61 -4.75 -15.46
N VAL A 204 -7.95 -5.12 -14.35
CA VAL A 204 -8.07 -4.43 -13.07
C VAL A 204 -6.72 -3.83 -12.67
N HIS A 205 -5.73 -4.67 -12.44
CA HIS A 205 -4.49 -4.24 -11.79
C HIS A 205 -3.48 -3.55 -12.73
N SER A 206 -3.62 -3.73 -14.04
CA SER A 206 -2.83 -3.04 -15.06
C SER A 206 -2.93 -1.53 -14.95
N VAL A 207 -4.09 -1.00 -14.52
CA VAL A 207 -4.32 0.43 -14.30
C VAL A 207 -3.32 0.99 -13.28
N HIS A 208 -3.14 0.29 -12.17
CA HIS A 208 -2.19 0.66 -11.13
C HIS A 208 -0.74 0.49 -11.63
N HIS A 209 -0.45 -0.63 -12.31
CA HIS A 209 0.89 -0.94 -12.85
C HIS A 209 1.33 -0.10 -14.03
N ASN A 210 0.44 0.66 -14.67
CA ASN A 210 0.84 1.69 -15.63
C ASN A 210 1.86 2.66 -15.00
N SER A 211 1.74 2.92 -13.69
CA SER A 211 2.69 3.70 -12.89
C SER A 211 3.93 2.88 -12.49
N VAL A 212 4.71 2.39 -13.47
CA VAL A 212 5.98 1.66 -13.24
C VAL A 212 7.04 2.47 -12.49
N ASN A 213 6.89 3.80 -12.48
CA ASN A 213 7.65 4.73 -11.65
C ASN A 213 6.67 5.37 -10.66
N PRO A 214 6.49 4.76 -9.47
CA PRO A 214 5.52 5.23 -8.49
C PRO A 214 5.74 6.69 -8.08
N SER A 215 4.64 7.36 -7.75
CA SER A 215 4.61 8.69 -7.16
C SER A 215 3.54 8.74 -6.05
N PRO A 216 3.52 9.78 -5.20
CA PRO A 216 2.49 9.93 -4.17
C PRO A 216 1.07 9.69 -4.67
N TRP A 217 0.66 10.31 -5.79
CA TRP A 217 -0.67 10.08 -6.36
C TRP A 217 -0.89 8.67 -6.91
N SER A 218 0.15 7.94 -7.31
CA SER A 218 -0.03 6.56 -7.81
C SER A 218 -0.43 5.59 -6.70
N SER A 219 -0.23 5.95 -5.42
CA SER A 219 -0.50 5.09 -4.27
C SER A 219 -1.96 4.66 -4.13
N LEU A 220 -2.91 5.52 -4.56
CA LEU A 220 -4.35 5.24 -4.59
C LEU A 220 -4.94 5.43 -5.99
N SER A 221 -4.09 5.29 -7.01
CA SER A 221 -4.51 5.25 -8.40
C SER A 221 -4.69 3.81 -8.83
N MET A 222 -5.93 3.32 -8.73
CA MET A 222 -6.27 1.94 -9.05
C MET A 222 -7.60 1.88 -9.81
N HIS A 223 -7.92 0.69 -10.31
CA HIS A 223 -9.24 0.41 -10.85
C HIS A 223 -10.30 0.34 -9.71
N PRO A 224 -11.57 0.73 -9.92
CA PRO A 224 -12.61 0.67 -8.87
C PRO A 224 -12.76 -0.68 -8.16
N VAL A 225 -12.64 -1.78 -8.91
CA VAL A 225 -12.68 -3.14 -8.32
C VAL A 225 -11.49 -3.38 -7.38
N GLU A 226 -10.31 -2.87 -7.72
CA GLU A 226 -9.14 -2.95 -6.86
C GLU A 226 -9.33 -2.13 -5.59
N HIS A 227 -9.84 -0.90 -5.68
CA HIS A 227 -10.18 -0.10 -4.50
C HIS A 227 -11.15 -0.82 -3.57
N LEU A 228 -12.20 -1.45 -4.11
CA LEU A 228 -13.17 -2.21 -3.31
C LEU A 228 -12.50 -3.37 -2.58
N LEU A 229 -11.65 -4.14 -3.26
CA LEU A 229 -10.92 -5.25 -2.67
C LEU A 229 -9.89 -4.76 -1.64
N TYR A 230 -9.17 -3.68 -1.93
CA TYR A 230 -8.15 -3.07 -1.07
C TYR A 230 -8.76 -2.56 0.25
N PHE A 231 -9.77 -1.70 0.17
CA PHE A 231 -10.48 -1.17 1.34
C PHE A 231 -11.36 -2.22 2.05
N GLY A 232 -11.62 -3.36 1.40
CA GLY A 232 -12.30 -4.50 2.00
C GLY A 232 -11.63 -5.06 3.27
N THR A 233 -10.38 -4.69 3.54
CA THR A 233 -9.70 -4.98 4.82
C THR A 233 -10.47 -4.50 6.05
N VAL A 234 -11.40 -3.55 5.90
CA VAL A 234 -12.19 -3.04 7.02
C VAL A 234 -13.25 -4.05 7.50
N PHE A 235 -13.67 -4.97 6.63
CA PHE A 235 -14.77 -5.90 6.94
C PHE A 235 -14.42 -6.96 7.99
N TYR A 236 -13.14 -7.18 8.29
CA TYR A 236 -12.75 -8.02 9.44
C TYR A 236 -13.33 -7.49 10.76
N HIS A 237 -13.57 -6.18 10.89
CA HIS A 237 -14.15 -5.59 12.09
C HIS A 237 -15.65 -5.91 12.31
N LEU A 238 -16.31 -6.55 11.33
CA LEU A 238 -17.66 -7.12 11.51
C LEU A 238 -17.67 -8.39 12.36
N ILE A 239 -16.52 -9.09 12.44
CA ILE A 239 -16.40 -10.37 13.17
C ILE A 239 -15.40 -10.29 14.32
N LEU A 240 -14.46 -9.35 14.30
CA LEU A 240 -13.51 -9.15 15.39
C LEU A 240 -14.19 -8.49 16.61
N PRO A 241 -13.69 -8.75 17.83
CA PRO A 241 -14.13 -8.05 19.05
C PRO A 241 -13.61 -6.60 19.05
N SER A 242 -14.17 -5.79 18.16
CA SER A 242 -13.67 -4.47 17.76
C SER A 242 -14.59 -3.33 18.23
N ASN A 243 -14.29 -2.12 17.77
CA ASN A 243 -15.17 -0.95 17.79
C ASN A 243 -14.95 -0.08 16.54
N PRO A 244 -15.76 0.99 16.35
CA PRO A 244 -15.63 1.90 15.20
C PRO A 244 -14.28 2.62 15.09
N ILE A 245 -13.61 2.93 16.21
CA ILE A 245 -12.32 3.64 16.19
C ILE A 245 -11.24 2.75 15.57
N LEU A 246 -11.18 1.48 15.93
CA LEU A 246 -10.21 0.53 15.35
C LEU A 246 -10.53 0.21 13.89
N MET A 247 -11.81 0.19 13.54
CA MET A 247 -12.26 0.10 12.15
C MET A 247 -11.78 1.30 11.32
N LEU A 248 -11.93 2.52 11.84
CA LEU A 248 -11.38 3.73 11.20
C LEU A 248 -9.86 3.69 11.12
N TYR A 249 -9.19 3.15 12.15
CA TYR A 249 -7.73 2.99 12.11
C TYR A 249 -7.31 2.06 10.96
N GLN A 250 -7.97 0.91 10.79
CA GLN A 250 -7.72 0.01 9.65
C GLN A 250 -7.94 0.71 8.30
N LEU A 251 -8.99 1.53 8.22
CA LEU A 251 -9.35 2.25 7.01
C LEU A 251 -8.35 3.37 6.68
N HIS A 252 -7.90 4.12 7.69
CA HIS A 252 -6.88 5.15 7.58
C HIS A 252 -5.50 4.57 7.29
N TYR A 253 -5.21 3.38 7.84
CA TYR A 253 -4.01 2.62 7.49
C TYR A 253 -4.01 2.31 6.00
N ALA A 254 -5.11 1.79 5.45
CA ALA A 254 -5.22 1.54 4.01
C ALA A 254 -5.15 2.84 3.20
N ALA A 255 -5.87 3.88 3.59
CA ALA A 255 -5.97 5.12 2.83
C ALA A 255 -4.67 5.94 2.84
N PHE A 256 -4.01 6.11 3.98
CA PHE A 256 -2.81 6.94 4.09
C PHE A 256 -1.51 6.13 4.06
N GLY A 257 -1.54 4.86 4.49
CA GLY A 257 -0.38 3.97 4.53
C GLY A 257 0.14 3.52 3.17
N ALA A 258 -0.63 3.70 2.09
CA ALA A 258 -0.14 3.45 0.74
C ALA A 258 0.98 4.43 0.35
N ILE A 259 1.00 5.66 0.90
CA ILE A 259 1.95 6.71 0.51
C ILE A 259 3.41 6.35 0.80
N PRO A 260 3.80 5.97 2.04
CA PRO A 260 5.18 5.59 2.35
C PRO A 260 5.79 4.61 1.35
N GLY A 261 5.01 3.61 0.90
CA GLY A 261 5.44 2.62 -0.11
C GLY A 261 5.55 3.12 -1.56
N HIS A 262 4.99 4.29 -1.88
CA HIS A 262 4.88 4.81 -3.25
C HIS A 262 5.58 6.16 -3.48
N VAL A 263 6.24 6.72 -2.46
CA VAL A 263 6.94 8.02 -2.62
C VAL A 263 8.00 7.99 -3.72
N GLY A 264 8.56 6.82 -4.07
CA GLY A 264 9.53 6.65 -5.16
C GLY A 264 10.98 7.03 -4.80
N PHE A 265 11.25 7.16 -3.50
CA PHE A 265 12.54 7.49 -2.90
C PHE A 265 12.81 6.53 -1.74
N ASP A 266 14.06 6.16 -1.50
CA ASP A 266 14.46 5.36 -0.33
C ASP A 266 14.29 6.11 0.97
N LYS A 267 14.74 7.37 0.97
CA LYS A 267 14.68 8.26 2.12
C LYS A 267 14.12 9.60 1.69
N VAL A 268 13.37 10.22 2.60
CA VAL A 268 12.89 11.60 2.48
C VAL A 268 13.76 12.48 3.37
N GLU A 269 14.36 13.50 2.78
CA GLU A 269 15.14 14.51 3.50
C GLU A 269 14.17 15.42 4.28
N ILE A 270 14.46 15.66 5.55
CA ILE A 270 13.74 16.64 6.38
C ILE A 270 14.74 17.73 6.82
N SER A 271 14.23 18.84 7.38
CA SER A 271 15.05 20.00 7.77
C SER A 271 16.35 19.63 8.49
N GLY A 272 17.47 20.22 8.06
CA GLY A 272 18.81 19.88 8.55
C GLY A 272 19.35 18.61 7.90
N ASP A 273 19.99 17.74 8.70
CA ASP A 273 20.54 16.45 8.25
C ASP A 273 19.61 15.26 8.54
N GLY A 274 18.32 15.52 8.84
CA GLY A 274 17.37 14.47 9.17
C GLY A 274 16.93 13.67 7.94
N LEU A 275 16.82 12.35 8.11
CA LEU A 275 16.34 11.41 7.09
C LEU A 275 15.20 10.57 7.67
N VAL A 276 14.15 10.37 6.86
CA VAL A 276 13.07 9.44 7.16
C VAL A 276 13.07 8.33 6.13
N ASP A 277 13.14 7.09 6.59
CA ASP A 277 13.01 5.91 5.73
C ASP A 277 11.60 5.79 5.17
N SER A 278 11.51 5.57 3.86
CA SER A 278 10.23 5.30 3.18
C SER A 278 9.76 3.85 3.33
N HIS A 279 10.72 2.93 3.44
CA HIS A 279 10.52 1.48 3.27
C HIS A 279 9.93 1.06 1.92
N ALA A 280 9.95 1.94 0.92
CA ALA A 280 9.31 1.74 -0.39
C ALA A 280 10.04 0.77 -1.33
N TYR A 281 11.26 0.31 -1.01
CA TYR A 281 12.09 -0.37 -2.00
C TYR A 281 11.48 -1.71 -2.44
N ALA A 282 10.87 -2.47 -1.52
CA ALA A 282 10.22 -3.72 -1.84
C ALA A 282 9.09 -3.54 -2.86
N HIS A 283 8.26 -2.53 -2.64
CA HIS A 283 7.15 -2.18 -3.52
C HIS A 283 7.62 -1.53 -4.83
N TYR A 284 8.72 -0.77 -4.82
CA TYR A 284 9.37 -0.31 -6.04
C TYR A 284 9.85 -1.48 -6.91
N LEU A 285 10.49 -2.50 -6.32
CA LEU A 285 10.87 -3.72 -7.05
C LEU A 285 9.64 -4.46 -7.58
N HIS A 286 8.54 -4.44 -6.83
CA HIS A 286 7.25 -4.94 -7.31
C HIS A 286 6.78 -4.21 -8.57
N HIS A 287 6.72 -2.87 -8.58
CA HIS A 287 6.39 -2.09 -9.79
C HIS A 287 7.41 -2.22 -10.93
N LYS A 288 8.64 -2.66 -10.64
CA LYS A 288 9.66 -2.86 -11.66
C LYS A 288 9.57 -4.23 -12.33
N TYR A 289 9.22 -5.27 -11.58
CA TYR A 289 9.28 -6.66 -12.03
C TYR A 289 7.93 -7.40 -12.06
N PHE A 290 6.91 -6.85 -11.42
CA PHE A 290 5.51 -7.32 -11.30
C PHE A 290 5.29 -8.69 -10.64
N GLU A 291 6.30 -9.56 -10.60
CA GLU A 291 6.18 -10.93 -10.11
C GLU A 291 6.80 -11.19 -8.72
N VAL A 292 7.15 -10.12 -8.01
CA VAL A 292 7.85 -10.18 -6.71
C VAL A 292 7.22 -9.25 -5.69
N ASN A 293 7.37 -9.55 -4.40
CA ASN A 293 6.98 -8.67 -3.29
C ASN A 293 5.53 -8.22 -3.35
N TYR A 294 4.58 -9.14 -3.18
CA TYR A 294 3.15 -8.82 -3.12
C TYR A 294 2.73 -8.22 -1.77
N GLY A 295 3.55 -8.32 -0.72
CA GLY A 295 3.33 -7.67 0.58
C GLY A 295 4.47 -6.73 1.01
N ASP A 296 4.29 -6.10 2.17
CA ASP A 296 5.15 -5.02 2.68
C ASP A 296 6.24 -5.47 3.68
N ALA A 297 6.52 -6.77 3.74
CA ALA A 297 7.62 -7.39 4.51
C ALA A 297 7.49 -7.39 6.05
N LEU A 298 6.37 -6.94 6.63
CA LEU A 298 6.10 -7.12 8.06
C LEU A 298 5.80 -8.62 8.36
N ILE A 299 5.08 -9.33 7.50
CA ILE A 299 4.92 -10.78 7.49
C ILE A 299 5.71 -11.32 6.29
N PRO A 300 6.56 -12.36 6.45
CA PRO A 300 7.39 -12.89 5.35
C PRO A 300 6.60 -13.76 4.36
N LEU A 301 5.39 -13.34 3.96
CA LEU A 301 4.49 -14.06 3.05
C LEU A 301 5.17 -14.35 1.70
N ASP A 302 5.83 -13.35 1.10
CA ASP A 302 6.57 -13.53 -0.14
C ASP A 302 7.73 -14.52 -0.04
N LYS A 303 8.35 -14.66 1.15
CA LYS A 303 9.36 -15.71 1.37
C LYS A 303 8.71 -17.09 1.41
N TRP A 304 7.57 -17.21 2.09
CA TRP A 304 6.82 -18.48 2.18
C TRP A 304 6.26 -18.93 0.83
N PHE A 305 5.86 -17.99 -0.03
CA PHE A 305 5.30 -18.28 -1.34
C PHE A 305 6.29 -18.17 -2.52
N GLY A 306 7.57 -17.91 -2.22
CA GLY A 306 8.66 -17.96 -3.21
C GLY A 306 8.70 -16.77 -4.18
N THR A 307 8.11 -15.64 -3.80
CA THR A 307 7.99 -14.40 -4.60
C THR A 307 8.84 -13.26 -4.03
N TRP A 308 9.62 -13.51 -2.98
CA TRP A 308 10.52 -12.52 -2.37
C TRP A 308 11.68 -12.07 -3.28
N HIS A 309 11.92 -10.75 -3.32
CA HIS A 309 13.10 -10.11 -3.90
C HIS A 309 13.54 -8.94 -3.02
N ASP A 310 14.74 -9.04 -2.45
CA ASP A 310 15.31 -8.08 -1.50
C ASP A 310 16.30 -7.09 -2.14
N GLY A 311 16.43 -7.09 -3.46
CA GLY A 311 17.41 -6.29 -4.20
C GLY A 311 18.80 -6.92 -4.29
N SER A 312 19.02 -8.09 -3.67
CA SER A 312 20.30 -8.82 -3.74
C SER A 312 20.50 -9.56 -5.06
N PRO A 313 21.76 -9.90 -5.44
CA PRO A 313 22.04 -10.81 -6.55
C PRO A 313 21.33 -12.16 -6.43
N GLU A 314 21.18 -12.69 -5.21
CA GLU A 314 20.48 -13.94 -4.93
C GLU A 314 18.97 -13.82 -5.16
N GLY A 315 18.36 -12.69 -4.76
CA GLY A 315 16.97 -12.35 -5.09
C GLY A 315 16.74 -12.31 -6.60
N GLU A 316 17.64 -11.65 -7.32
CA GLU A 316 17.61 -11.57 -8.78
C GLU A 316 17.75 -12.95 -9.42
N ALA A 317 18.71 -13.77 -8.99
CA ALA A 317 18.92 -15.11 -9.52
C ALA A 317 17.68 -16.00 -9.35
N ARG A 318 17.01 -15.95 -8.19
CA ARG A 318 15.76 -16.67 -7.94
C ARG A 318 14.64 -16.23 -8.88
N MET A 319 14.48 -14.93 -9.09
CA MET A 319 13.48 -14.41 -10.04
C MET A 319 13.77 -14.88 -11.47
N GLN A 320 15.01 -14.75 -11.93
CA GLN A 320 15.41 -15.18 -13.28
C GLN A 320 15.21 -16.68 -13.48
N GLN A 321 15.42 -17.50 -12.45
CA GLN A 321 15.11 -18.92 -12.50
C GLN A 321 13.61 -19.17 -12.72
N ARG A 322 12.74 -18.54 -11.92
CA ARG A 322 11.27 -18.67 -12.10
C ARG A 322 10.83 -18.25 -13.49
N TYR A 323 11.41 -17.18 -14.03
CA TYR A 323 11.12 -16.72 -15.39
C TYR A 323 11.48 -17.79 -16.44
N ARG A 324 12.66 -18.41 -16.34
CA ARG A 324 13.08 -19.50 -17.23
C ARG A 324 12.12 -20.69 -17.15
N GLU A 325 11.78 -21.14 -15.95
CA GLU A 325 10.85 -22.26 -15.75
C GLU A 325 9.46 -21.98 -16.34
N ARG A 326 8.94 -20.75 -16.22
CA ARG A 326 7.66 -20.35 -16.84
C ARG A 326 7.74 -20.41 -18.36
N LYS A 327 8.82 -19.88 -18.94
CA LYS A 327 9.02 -19.87 -20.40
C LYS A 327 9.09 -21.29 -20.96
N GLU A 328 9.79 -22.19 -20.27
CA GLU A 328 9.86 -23.61 -20.62
C GLU A 328 8.50 -24.30 -20.54
N LYS A 329 7.73 -24.09 -19.46
CA LYS A 329 6.36 -24.63 -19.33
C LYS A 329 5.43 -24.14 -20.43
N LEU A 330 5.51 -22.86 -20.80
CA LEU A 330 4.74 -22.29 -21.91
C LEU A 330 5.14 -22.90 -23.25
N ALA A 331 6.43 -23.08 -23.51
CA ALA A 331 6.92 -23.73 -24.72
C ALA A 331 6.42 -25.18 -24.83
N ILE A 332 6.49 -25.94 -23.74
CA ILE A 332 5.96 -27.33 -23.69
C ILE A 332 4.45 -27.35 -23.94
N ARG A 333 3.69 -26.44 -23.33
CA ARG A 333 2.23 -26.35 -23.53
C ARG A 333 1.90 -26.02 -24.99
N LYS A 334 2.64 -25.09 -25.60
CA LYS A 334 2.47 -24.72 -27.01
C LYS A 334 2.74 -25.90 -27.93
N ALA A 335 3.87 -26.60 -27.75
CA ALA A 335 4.22 -27.78 -28.52
C ALA A 335 3.16 -28.89 -28.41
N ARG A 336 2.60 -29.12 -27.20
CA ARG A 336 1.51 -30.09 -27.01
C ARG A 336 0.22 -29.70 -27.76
N MET A 337 -0.12 -28.42 -27.80
CA MET A 337 -1.30 -27.94 -28.53
C MET A 337 -1.10 -28.06 -30.04
N GLU A 338 0.11 -27.77 -30.55
CA GLU A 338 0.46 -27.93 -31.97
C GLU A 338 0.38 -29.40 -32.41
N VAL A 339 0.91 -30.33 -31.62
CA VAL A 339 0.80 -31.77 -31.91
C VAL A 339 -0.65 -32.25 -31.90
N ARG A 340 -1.47 -31.78 -30.95
CA ARG A 340 -2.89 -32.16 -30.88
C ARG A 340 -3.70 -31.57 -32.04
N GLY A 341 -3.48 -30.31 -32.39
CA GLY A 341 -4.16 -29.66 -33.52
C GLY A 341 -3.69 -30.15 -34.89
N ALA A 342 -2.54 -30.80 -34.99
CA ALA A 342 -2.09 -31.47 -36.21
C ALA A 342 -2.61 -32.92 -36.34
N ALA A 343 -3.17 -33.48 -35.27
CA ALA A 343 -3.73 -34.84 -35.23
C ALA A 343 -5.27 -34.87 -35.33
N GLU A 344 -5.92 -33.71 -35.20
CA GLU A 344 -7.35 -33.44 -35.50
C GLU A 344 -7.47 -32.91 -36.94
#